data_AF-A0A094KRE7-F1
#
_entry.id   AF-A0A094KRE7-F1
#
_cell.length_a   1.000
_cell.length_b   1.000
_cell.length_c   1.000
_cell.angle_alpha   90.00
_cell.angle_beta   90.00
_cell.angle_gamma   90.00
#
_symmetry.space_group_name_H-M   'P 1'
#
loop_
_entity.id
_entity.type
_entity.pdbx_description
1 polymer ?
#
loop_
_entity_poly.entity_id
_entity_poly.type
_entity_poly.pdbx_seq_one_letter_code
_entity_poly.pdbx_strand_id
1 'polypeptide(L)'
;MIFSSFAALSHIWRTVTELLRFQEQSIDFIPKTYEDEIWEKGVEPKSRSLRLIYHSSHLEWHVKVTFKGTLQAGQTKNFASKPERREHLMNLCLCINFDPIKLLDDTVTELIIMYQQDATTSTPQCQNLRFKATPDAESEYTPIINQLCVIIREDPFRVRFPMYESFGPILAKDLSEITKTQELSNGVHKACVVGDKITYVYKEVDRPLYEPRDSEVLEQELRNLTKLCGIDGVVQLVAAVVSRNPYQTTKASKIDGQTVLRGILLEYHSNGTLQDVLRSSKKDLPWRQWAVQIANALKRLHQLGITHMDLKPANIVLSSEDLKATLIDLSGIGGTTRSWLSPEMETLSNPLSQDIDSRIQNDIWALGKILSEMGDAACGGTEQGILKRVSQLATAKNPPRTPLQDVLSMLSEP
;
A
#
# COMPACT_ATOMS: atom_id res chain seq x y z
N MET A 1 22.45 61.87 -26.21
CA MET A 1 21.80 60.83 -27.05
C MET A 1 22.33 59.41 -26.75
N ILE A 2 22.69 59.08 -25.49
CA ILE A 2 23.26 57.76 -25.13
C ILE A 2 22.51 57.07 -23.96
N PHE A 3 21.62 57.77 -23.25
CA PHE A 3 20.86 57.18 -22.13
C PHE A 3 19.52 56.54 -22.51
N SER A 4 19.06 56.67 -23.76
CA SER A 4 17.82 56.04 -24.24
C SER A 4 17.98 54.63 -24.79
N SER A 5 19.22 54.13 -25.02
CA SER A 5 19.43 52.78 -25.56
C SER A 5 19.49 51.69 -24.47
N PHE A 6 19.87 52.02 -23.23
CA PHE A 6 20.00 51.03 -22.16
C PHE A 6 18.65 50.53 -21.62
N ALA A 7 17.65 51.42 -21.50
CA ALA A 7 16.30 51.01 -21.07
C ALA A 7 15.57 50.19 -22.16
N ALA A 8 15.80 50.51 -23.44
CA ALA A 8 15.29 49.72 -24.56
C ALA A 8 15.97 48.34 -24.63
N LEU A 9 17.30 48.27 -24.41
CA LEU A 9 18.04 47.01 -24.34
C LEU A 9 17.67 46.16 -23.13
N SER A 10 17.37 46.75 -21.96
CA SER A 10 16.92 45.98 -20.79
C SER A 10 15.49 45.48 -20.95
N HIS A 11 14.61 46.24 -21.59
CA HIS A 11 13.24 45.80 -21.88
C HIS A 11 13.24 44.75 -22.99
N ILE A 12 14.07 44.90 -24.03
CA ILE A 12 14.27 43.85 -25.03
C ILE A 12 14.92 42.63 -24.38
N TRP A 13 15.91 42.75 -23.49
CA TRP A 13 16.49 41.60 -22.79
C TRP A 13 15.49 40.92 -21.86
N ARG A 14 14.61 41.67 -21.19
CA ARG A 14 13.56 41.15 -20.29
C ARG A 14 12.39 40.54 -21.05
N THR A 15 11.99 41.14 -22.17
CA THR A 15 11.00 40.59 -23.10
C THR A 15 11.58 39.43 -23.89
N VAL A 16 12.87 39.39 -24.18
CA VAL A 16 13.61 38.26 -24.78
C VAL A 16 13.90 37.19 -23.73
N THR A 17 14.07 37.48 -22.44
CA THR A 17 14.11 36.42 -21.39
C THR A 17 12.71 35.90 -21.01
N GLU A 18 11.65 36.71 -21.19
CA GLU A 18 10.27 36.25 -21.09
C GLU A 18 9.79 35.52 -22.37
N LEU A 19 10.32 35.85 -23.56
CA LEU A 19 10.06 35.16 -24.84
C LEU A 19 11.04 34.00 -25.13
N LEU A 20 12.21 33.95 -24.47
CA LEU A 20 13.15 32.83 -24.46
C LEU A 20 13.01 31.98 -23.18
N ARG A 21 11.82 31.93 -22.59
CA ARG A 21 11.38 30.66 -21.97
C ARG A 21 11.11 29.67 -23.11
N PHE A 22 12.18 29.28 -23.81
CA PHE A 22 12.19 28.02 -24.53
C PHE A 22 11.79 26.95 -23.51
N GLN A 23 10.84 26.12 -23.92
CA GLN A 23 10.32 25.01 -23.13
C GLN A 23 11.50 24.11 -22.73
N GLU A 24 12.10 24.33 -21.56
CA GLU A 24 13.14 23.44 -21.06
C GLU A 24 12.47 22.14 -20.66
N GLN A 25 12.62 21.14 -21.53
CA GLN A 25 12.29 19.78 -21.20
C GLN A 25 13.41 19.22 -20.34
N SER A 26 13.07 18.65 -19.19
CA SER A 26 14.04 18.04 -18.29
C SER A 26 13.56 16.68 -17.80
N ILE A 27 14.51 15.88 -17.31
CA ILE A 27 14.27 14.54 -16.76
C ILE A 27 14.93 14.47 -15.40
N ASP A 28 14.14 14.20 -14.37
CA ASP A 28 14.60 13.93 -13.02
C ASP A 28 14.46 12.44 -12.72
N PHE A 29 15.59 11.73 -12.57
CA PHE A 29 15.56 10.31 -12.24
C PHE A 29 15.22 10.09 -10.77
N ILE A 30 14.24 9.22 -10.50
CA ILE A 30 13.83 8.92 -9.12
C ILE A 30 14.88 7.95 -8.52
N PRO A 31 15.56 8.33 -7.41
CA PRO A 31 16.60 7.50 -6.82
C PRO A 31 16.08 6.12 -6.38
N LYS A 32 16.95 5.11 -6.42
CA LYS A 32 16.67 3.74 -5.93
C LYS A 32 15.46 3.04 -6.59
N THR A 33 15.10 3.41 -7.81
CA THR A 33 14.00 2.78 -8.57
C THR A 33 14.45 1.82 -9.66
N TYR A 34 15.76 1.62 -9.83
CA TYR A 34 16.27 0.70 -10.85
C TYR A 34 16.07 -0.75 -10.42
N GLU A 35 15.38 -1.51 -11.27
CA GLU A 35 15.08 -2.93 -11.07
C GLU A 35 15.51 -3.73 -12.31
N ASP A 36 16.00 -4.94 -12.11
CA ASP A 36 16.31 -5.89 -13.17
C ASP A 36 15.93 -7.32 -12.76
N GLU A 37 15.22 -8.02 -13.64
CA GLU A 37 14.80 -9.41 -13.43
C GLU A 37 15.94 -10.37 -13.79
N ILE A 38 16.69 -10.82 -12.79
CA ILE A 38 17.77 -11.79 -12.94
C ILE A 38 17.27 -13.16 -12.45
N TRP A 39 17.10 -14.10 -13.38
CA TRP A 39 16.70 -15.47 -13.05
C TRP A 39 17.88 -16.34 -12.59
N GLU A 40 19.08 -16.10 -13.12
CA GLU A 40 20.30 -16.81 -12.77
C GLU A 40 21.52 -15.87 -12.81
N LYS A 41 22.48 -16.08 -11.91
CA LYS A 41 23.70 -15.25 -11.83
C LYS A 41 24.55 -15.45 -13.08
N GLY A 42 24.84 -14.37 -13.79
CA GLY A 42 25.60 -14.40 -15.05
C GLY A 42 24.73 -14.56 -16.30
N VAL A 43 23.41 -14.45 -16.19
CA VAL A 43 22.49 -14.33 -17.32
C VAL A 43 22.05 -12.88 -17.47
N GLU A 44 21.92 -12.42 -18.71
CA GLU A 44 21.40 -11.10 -19.00
C GLU A 44 19.95 -10.92 -18.49
N PRO A 45 19.62 -9.81 -17.81
CA PRO A 45 18.25 -9.56 -17.38
C PRO A 45 17.32 -9.39 -18.58
N LYS A 46 16.21 -10.15 -18.60
CA LYS A 46 15.16 -10.08 -19.63
C LYS A 46 14.29 -8.82 -19.53
N SER A 47 14.30 -8.20 -18.36
CA SER A 47 13.52 -7.00 -18.05
C SER A 47 14.37 -6.12 -17.15
N ARG A 48 14.42 -4.83 -17.45
CA ARG A 48 15.02 -3.81 -16.59
C ARG A 48 14.22 -2.53 -16.66
N SER A 49 14.04 -1.88 -15.52
CA SER A 49 13.23 -0.67 -15.45
C SER A 49 13.79 0.35 -14.48
N LEU A 50 13.42 1.61 -14.68
CA LEU A 50 13.65 2.70 -13.74
C LEU A 50 12.50 3.70 -13.80
N ARG A 51 12.39 4.57 -12.81
CA ARG A 51 11.41 5.65 -12.80
C ARG A 51 12.08 7.02 -12.94
N LEU A 52 11.39 7.93 -13.63
CA LEU A 52 11.79 9.31 -13.84
C LEU A 52 10.56 10.23 -13.82
N ILE A 53 10.80 11.52 -13.63
CA ILE A 53 9.82 12.57 -13.83
C ILE A 53 10.24 13.33 -15.08
N TYR A 54 9.35 13.40 -16.07
CA TYR A 54 9.56 14.20 -17.28
C TYR A 54 8.86 15.53 -17.13
N HIS A 55 9.58 16.62 -17.34
CA HIS A 55 9.03 17.98 -17.31
C HIS A 55 8.96 18.53 -18.72
N SER A 56 7.84 19.17 -19.06
CA SER A 56 7.72 19.98 -20.28
C SER A 56 6.81 21.18 -20.00
N SER A 57 7.34 22.38 -20.24
CA SER A 57 6.62 23.63 -19.93
C SER A 57 6.21 23.71 -18.45
N HIS A 58 4.92 23.68 -18.14
CA HIS A 58 4.36 23.75 -16.79
C HIS A 58 3.79 22.40 -16.30
N LEU A 59 4.07 21.34 -17.05
CA LEU A 59 3.55 20.00 -16.82
C LEU A 59 4.68 19.06 -16.37
N GLU A 60 4.32 18.08 -15.55
CA GLU A 60 5.19 17.00 -15.14
C GLU A 60 4.50 15.64 -15.27
N TRP A 61 5.22 14.61 -15.67
CA TRP A 61 4.69 13.26 -15.78
C TRP A 61 5.59 12.28 -15.06
N HIS A 62 4.98 11.40 -14.28
CA HIS A 62 5.69 10.26 -13.70
C HIS A 62 5.77 9.16 -14.75
N VAL A 63 6.98 8.73 -15.06
CA VAL A 63 7.24 7.74 -16.11
C VAL A 63 8.08 6.60 -15.55
N LYS A 64 7.63 5.37 -15.78
CA LYS A 64 8.43 4.16 -15.65
C LYS A 64 8.91 3.77 -17.04
N VAL A 65 10.22 3.69 -17.24
CA VAL A 65 10.79 3.18 -18.48
C VAL A 65 11.22 1.74 -18.23
N THR A 66 10.65 0.81 -18.99
CA THR A 66 10.93 -0.62 -18.89
C THR A 66 11.47 -1.10 -20.23
N PHE A 67 12.70 -1.60 -20.26
CA PHE A 67 13.21 -2.33 -21.41
C PHE A 67 12.94 -3.83 -21.24
N LYS A 68 12.29 -4.45 -22.23
CA LYS A 68 12.06 -5.89 -22.32
C LYS A 68 12.80 -6.48 -23.51
N GLY A 69 13.58 -7.52 -23.23
CA GLY A 69 14.41 -8.21 -24.22
C GLY A 69 15.82 -8.46 -23.71
N THR A 70 16.64 -9.07 -24.56
CA THR A 70 18.06 -9.33 -24.32
C THR A 70 18.88 -8.58 -25.36
N LEU A 71 19.84 -7.78 -24.92
CA LEU A 71 20.72 -6.98 -25.78
C LEU A 71 21.88 -7.81 -26.35
N GLN A 72 22.27 -8.90 -25.67
CA GLN A 72 23.34 -9.81 -26.08
C GLN A 72 22.84 -11.24 -26.19
N ALA A 73 22.82 -11.80 -27.40
CA ALA A 73 22.28 -13.13 -27.69
C ALA A 73 23.24 -14.30 -27.36
N GLY A 74 24.22 -14.13 -26.47
CA GLY A 74 25.28 -15.14 -26.26
C GLY A 74 25.84 -15.22 -24.84
N GLN A 75 26.47 -16.34 -24.51
CA GLN A 75 27.27 -16.56 -23.30
C GLN A 75 28.61 -15.78 -23.34
N THR A 76 28.57 -14.50 -23.67
CA THR A 76 29.72 -13.60 -23.50
C THR A 76 29.94 -13.39 -22.01
N LYS A 77 31.16 -13.65 -21.51
CA LYS A 77 31.46 -13.67 -20.06
C LYS A 77 31.38 -12.29 -19.37
N ASN A 78 31.18 -11.20 -20.12
CA ASN A 78 31.23 -9.82 -19.60
C ASN A 78 29.94 -9.08 -19.95
N PHE A 79 28.85 -9.38 -19.26
CA PHE A 79 27.67 -8.51 -19.24
C PHE A 79 28.00 -7.22 -18.49
N ALA A 80 27.43 -6.09 -18.91
CA ALA A 80 27.47 -4.86 -18.12
C ALA A 80 26.98 -5.18 -16.70
N SER A 81 27.68 -4.70 -15.69
CA SER A 81 27.31 -4.80 -14.28
C SER A 81 25.98 -4.09 -14.01
N LYS A 82 25.32 -4.39 -12.88
CA LYS A 82 24.05 -3.74 -12.52
C LYS A 82 24.12 -2.20 -12.52
N PRO A 83 25.20 -1.58 -12.01
CA PRO A 83 25.41 -0.13 -12.14
C PRO A 83 25.54 0.35 -13.59
N GLU A 84 26.36 -0.32 -14.41
CA GLU A 84 26.54 0.05 -15.83
C GLU A 84 25.23 -0.07 -16.60
N ARG A 85 24.46 -1.16 -16.41
CA ARG A 85 23.13 -1.32 -17.04
C ARG A 85 22.16 -0.21 -16.65
N ARG A 86 22.22 0.23 -15.39
CA ARG A 86 21.43 1.37 -14.92
C ARG A 86 21.84 2.65 -15.64
N GLU A 87 23.14 2.92 -15.74
CA GLU A 87 23.67 4.09 -16.46
C GLU A 87 23.30 4.06 -17.94
N HIS A 88 23.43 2.91 -18.60
CA HIS A 88 23.04 2.72 -20.00
C HIS A 88 21.53 2.99 -20.20
N LEU A 89 20.67 2.50 -19.31
CA LEU A 89 19.22 2.74 -19.39
C LEU A 89 18.88 4.21 -19.13
N MET A 90 19.55 4.87 -18.18
CA MET A 90 19.40 6.32 -17.95
C MET A 90 19.83 7.12 -19.18
N ASN A 91 20.97 6.78 -19.78
CA ASN A 91 21.48 7.41 -21.00
C ASN A 91 20.51 7.22 -22.19
N LEU A 92 19.90 6.03 -22.34
CA LEU A 92 18.81 5.81 -23.30
C LEU A 92 17.62 6.76 -23.02
N CYS A 93 17.18 6.87 -21.77
CA CYS A 93 16.04 7.74 -21.40
C CYS A 93 16.29 9.21 -21.75
N LEU A 94 17.52 9.70 -21.53
CA LEU A 94 17.91 11.07 -21.90
C LEU A 94 17.86 11.34 -23.41
N CYS A 95 18.02 10.29 -24.22
CA CYS A 95 18.00 10.36 -25.68
C CYS A 95 16.58 10.28 -26.28
N ILE A 96 15.58 9.80 -25.53
CA ILE A 96 14.20 9.66 -26.02
C ILE A 96 13.63 11.05 -26.35
N ASN A 97 12.96 11.15 -27.50
CA ASN A 97 12.09 12.27 -27.81
C ASN A 97 10.68 11.97 -27.26
N PHE A 98 10.29 12.67 -26.21
CA PHE A 98 9.01 12.51 -25.54
C PHE A 98 7.86 13.27 -26.22
N ASP A 99 8.13 14.26 -27.08
CA ASP A 99 7.09 15.06 -27.76
C ASP A 99 6.01 14.24 -28.50
N PRO A 100 6.36 13.18 -29.27
CA PRO A 100 5.36 12.36 -29.96
C PRO A 100 4.69 11.33 -29.05
N ILE A 101 5.14 11.17 -27.80
CA ILE A 101 4.66 10.15 -26.87
C ILE A 101 3.48 10.72 -26.08
N LYS A 102 2.30 10.11 -26.22
CA LYS A 102 1.13 10.47 -25.41
C LYS A 102 1.28 9.92 -24.00
N LEU A 103 1.92 10.67 -23.11
CA LEU A 103 1.98 10.38 -21.68
C LEU A 103 0.58 10.49 -21.05
N LEU A 104 0.33 9.70 -20.02
CA LEU A 104 -0.92 9.66 -19.27
C LEU A 104 -0.85 10.63 -18.09
N ASP A 105 -1.87 11.47 -17.94
CA ASP A 105 -1.95 12.48 -16.88
C ASP A 105 -2.34 11.86 -15.53
N ASP A 106 -1.90 12.51 -14.44
CA ASP A 106 -2.28 12.20 -13.05
C ASP A 106 -2.00 10.75 -12.58
N THR A 107 -1.04 10.09 -13.24
CA THR A 107 -0.69 8.69 -13.05
C THR A 107 0.79 8.41 -13.35
N VAL A 108 1.20 7.14 -13.27
CA VAL A 108 2.51 6.68 -13.74
C VAL A 108 2.34 6.04 -15.11
N THR A 109 2.94 6.66 -16.13
CA THR A 109 3.01 6.09 -17.48
C THR A 109 4.15 5.09 -17.56
N GLU A 110 3.89 3.84 -17.95
CA GLU A 110 4.92 2.88 -18.29
C GLU A 110 5.20 2.90 -19.80
N LEU A 111 6.45 3.22 -20.16
CA LEU A 111 7.00 3.07 -21.51
C LEU A 111 7.71 1.72 -21.58
N ILE A 112 7.09 0.74 -22.22
CA ILE A 112 7.71 -0.57 -22.44
C ILE A 112 8.43 -0.54 -23.79
N ILE A 113 9.76 -0.46 -23.73
CA ILE A 113 10.68 -0.45 -24.86
C ILE A 113 11.11 -1.89 -25.16
N MET A 114 11.06 -2.30 -26.43
CA MET A 114 11.50 -3.62 -26.88
C MET A 114 11.94 -3.57 -28.35
N TYR A 115 12.51 -4.66 -28.87
CA TYR A 115 12.79 -4.77 -30.30
C TYR A 115 11.49 -4.79 -31.12
N GLN A 116 11.50 -4.11 -32.26
CA GLN A 116 10.38 -4.09 -33.22
C GLN A 116 9.99 -5.50 -33.69
N GLN A 117 10.97 -6.39 -33.88
CA GLN A 117 10.72 -7.78 -34.30
C GLN A 117 10.02 -8.62 -33.22
N ASP A 118 10.17 -8.25 -31.95
CA ASP A 118 9.57 -8.98 -30.82
C ASP A 118 8.11 -8.55 -30.57
N ALA A 119 7.66 -7.47 -31.24
CA ALA A 119 6.26 -7.06 -31.21
C ALA A 119 5.40 -8.04 -32.03
N THR A 120 4.63 -8.89 -31.36
CA THR A 120 3.67 -9.79 -32.00
C THR A 120 2.41 -9.04 -32.48
N THR A 121 1.65 -9.63 -33.40
CA THR A 121 0.35 -9.09 -33.87
C THR A 121 -0.71 -8.93 -32.77
N SER A 122 -0.51 -9.56 -31.62
CA SER A 122 -1.34 -9.46 -30.41
C SER A 122 -0.89 -8.34 -29.44
N THR A 123 0.23 -7.68 -29.71
CA THR A 123 0.77 -6.63 -28.84
C THR A 123 0.01 -5.30 -29.10
N PRO A 124 -0.54 -4.63 -28.08
CA PRO A 124 -1.24 -3.36 -28.25
C PRO A 124 -0.31 -2.32 -28.90
N GLN A 125 -0.87 -1.47 -29.77
CA GLN A 125 -0.24 -0.37 -30.54
C GLN A 125 1.25 -0.12 -30.23
N CYS A 126 2.17 -0.95 -30.76
CA CYS A 126 3.60 -0.62 -30.70
C CYS A 126 3.87 0.52 -31.68
N GLN A 127 4.45 1.61 -31.19
CA GLN A 127 4.82 2.76 -31.99
C GLN A 127 6.34 2.85 -32.11
N ASN A 128 6.83 3.37 -33.24
CA ASN A 128 8.25 3.63 -33.41
C ASN A 128 8.72 4.65 -32.37
N LEU A 129 9.73 4.27 -31.59
CA LEU A 129 10.32 5.15 -30.60
C LEU A 129 11.27 6.14 -31.31
N ARG A 130 11.04 7.43 -31.11
CA ARG A 130 11.88 8.50 -31.68
C ARG A 130 12.88 8.98 -30.66
N PHE A 131 14.06 9.37 -31.14
CA PHE A 131 15.16 9.85 -30.32
C PHE A 131 15.61 11.23 -30.79
N LYS A 132 15.96 12.11 -29.84
CA LYS A 132 16.52 13.44 -30.09
C LYS A 132 18.04 13.45 -30.13
N ALA A 133 18.67 12.39 -29.63
CA ALA A 133 20.11 12.16 -29.63
C ALA A 133 20.39 10.66 -29.71
N THR A 134 21.65 10.29 -29.90
CA THR A 134 22.11 8.90 -29.81
C THR A 134 22.70 8.66 -28.40
N PRO A 135 22.45 7.50 -27.77
CA PRO A 135 23.12 7.09 -26.56
C PRO A 135 24.64 7.06 -26.72
N ASP A 136 25.36 7.06 -25.61
CA ASP A 136 26.82 7.09 -25.56
C ASP A 136 27.39 5.86 -26.28
N ALA A 137 28.58 5.98 -26.87
CA ALA A 137 29.18 4.90 -27.66
C ALA A 137 29.34 3.58 -26.88
N GLU A 138 29.52 3.66 -25.55
CA GLU A 138 29.66 2.51 -24.64
C GLU A 138 28.31 1.90 -24.22
N SER A 139 27.20 2.60 -24.45
CA SER A 139 25.86 2.13 -24.09
C SER A 139 25.44 0.92 -24.91
N GLU A 140 24.94 -0.11 -24.23
CA GLU A 140 24.44 -1.34 -24.87
C GLU A 140 23.23 -1.09 -25.80
N TYR A 141 22.59 0.08 -25.72
CA TYR A 141 21.44 0.45 -26.55
C TYR A 141 21.82 1.12 -27.87
N THR A 142 23.02 1.70 -27.96
CA THR A 142 23.53 2.38 -29.16
C THR A 142 23.42 1.56 -30.44
N PRO A 143 23.82 0.27 -30.48
CA PRO A 143 23.75 -0.52 -31.72
C PRO A 143 22.32 -0.84 -32.18
N ILE A 144 21.34 -0.76 -31.29
CA ILE A 144 19.97 -1.23 -31.55
C ILE A 144 18.93 -0.12 -31.54
N ILE A 145 19.32 1.12 -31.28
CA ILE A 145 18.40 2.25 -31.07
C ILE A 145 17.33 2.39 -32.17
N ASN A 146 17.71 2.17 -33.43
CA ASN A 146 16.82 2.28 -34.59
C ASN A 146 15.86 1.10 -34.77
N GLN A 147 16.03 0.04 -33.96
CA GLN A 147 15.24 -1.19 -33.98
C GLN A 147 14.24 -1.23 -32.82
N LEU A 148 14.16 -0.19 -32.00
CA LEU A 148 13.30 -0.14 -30.83
C LEU A 148 11.89 0.36 -31.17
N CYS A 149 10.88 -0.25 -30.55
CA CYS A 149 9.52 0.28 -30.47
C CYS A 149 9.11 0.43 -29.01
N VAL A 150 8.04 1.19 -28.76
CA VAL A 150 7.51 1.43 -27.43
C VAL A 150 6.01 1.14 -27.37
N ILE A 151 5.58 0.57 -26.25
CA ILE A 151 4.18 0.45 -25.86
C ILE A 151 3.97 1.39 -24.69
N ILE A 152 2.90 2.18 -24.75
CA ILE A 152 2.50 3.06 -23.67
C ILE A 152 1.34 2.41 -22.92
N ARG A 153 1.44 2.33 -21.60
CA ARG A 153 0.32 1.96 -20.73
C ARG A 153 0.44 2.67 -19.39
N GLU A 154 -0.60 2.53 -18.58
CA GLU A 154 -0.50 2.88 -17.16
C GLU A 154 0.29 1.80 -16.40
N ASP A 155 1.21 2.18 -15.51
CA ASP A 155 1.98 1.21 -14.71
C ASP A 155 1.02 0.44 -13.78
N PRO A 156 0.86 -0.89 -13.97
CA PRO A 156 -0.06 -1.67 -13.15
C PRO A 156 0.42 -1.83 -11.71
N PHE A 157 1.69 -1.55 -11.41
CA PHE A 157 2.30 -1.65 -10.08
C PHE A 157 2.57 -0.29 -9.43
N ARG A 158 2.01 0.80 -9.98
CA ARG A 158 2.04 2.10 -9.31
C ARG A 158 1.18 2.05 -8.04
N VAL A 159 1.48 2.93 -7.10
CA VAL A 159 0.64 3.10 -5.92
C VAL A 159 -0.69 3.70 -6.34
N ARG A 160 -1.80 3.01 -6.11
CA ARG A 160 -3.13 3.56 -6.40
C ARG A 160 -3.61 4.38 -5.21
N PHE A 161 -3.72 5.70 -5.36
CA PHE A 161 -4.29 6.55 -4.33
C PHE A 161 -5.79 6.76 -4.60
N PRO A 162 -6.71 6.25 -3.76
CA PRO A 162 -8.15 6.44 -3.94
C PRO A 162 -8.56 7.92 -3.85
N MET A 163 -9.55 8.34 -4.64
CA MET A 163 -10.12 9.68 -4.53
C MET A 163 -10.87 9.84 -3.21
N TYR A 164 -10.55 10.89 -2.44
CA TYR A 164 -11.13 11.09 -1.11
C TYR A 164 -12.64 11.32 -1.14
N GLU A 165 -13.16 12.00 -2.17
CA GLU A 165 -14.60 12.27 -2.34
C GLU A 165 -15.46 11.00 -2.35
N SER A 166 -14.86 9.84 -2.63
CA SER A 166 -15.52 8.53 -2.65
C SER A 166 -15.97 8.02 -1.27
N PHE A 167 -15.56 8.67 -0.18
CA PHE A 167 -15.72 8.14 1.18
C PHE A 167 -16.76 8.87 2.05
N GLY A 168 -17.41 9.93 1.54
CA GLY A 168 -18.41 10.70 2.30
C GLY A 168 -17.80 11.62 3.37
N PRO A 169 -18.59 12.10 4.36
CA PRO A 169 -18.15 13.10 5.34
C PRO A 169 -17.32 12.46 6.47
N ILE A 170 -16.14 11.95 6.14
CA ILE A 170 -15.14 11.54 7.13
C ILE A 170 -14.35 12.79 7.53
N LEU A 171 -13.82 12.83 8.76
CA LEU A 171 -12.85 13.86 9.12
C LEU A 171 -11.56 13.62 8.32
N ALA A 172 -11.07 14.66 7.65
CA ALA A 172 -9.81 14.60 6.91
C ALA A 172 -8.70 15.39 7.62
N LYS A 173 -7.47 14.89 7.52
CA LYS A 173 -6.24 15.56 7.93
C LYS A 173 -5.26 15.60 6.77
N ASP A 174 -4.62 16.74 6.54
CA ASP A 174 -3.61 16.82 5.49
C ASP A 174 -2.36 16.02 5.92
N LEU A 175 -1.74 15.31 4.98
CA LEU A 175 -0.53 14.52 5.25
C LEU A 175 0.60 15.37 5.84
N SER A 176 0.68 16.65 5.51
CA SER A 176 1.67 17.57 6.10
C SER A 176 1.45 17.85 7.59
N GLU A 177 0.26 17.56 8.13
CA GLU A 177 -0.02 17.61 9.57
C GLU A 177 0.45 16.35 10.30
N ILE A 178 0.79 15.26 9.59
CA ILE A 178 1.12 13.97 10.20
C ILE A 178 2.64 13.82 10.37
N THR A 179 3.09 13.68 11.61
CA THR A 179 4.50 13.37 11.92
C THR A 179 4.61 11.92 12.38
N LYS A 180 5.28 11.08 11.58
CA LYS A 180 5.62 9.70 11.95
C LYS A 180 6.71 9.71 13.03
N THR A 181 6.50 9.01 14.14
CA THR A 181 7.44 8.97 15.27
C THR A 181 8.14 7.62 15.41
N GLN A 182 7.47 6.52 15.08
CA GLN A 182 8.02 5.16 15.18
C GLN A 182 7.31 4.25 14.18
N GLU A 183 8.04 3.43 13.43
CA GLU A 183 7.45 2.35 12.64
C GLU A 183 7.11 1.15 13.54
N LEU A 184 5.86 0.68 13.47
CA LEU A 184 5.36 -0.49 14.20
C LEU A 184 5.48 -1.75 13.34
N SER A 185 5.14 -1.62 12.06
CA SER A 185 5.28 -2.63 11.02
C SER A 185 5.30 -1.94 9.66
N ASN A 186 5.55 -2.69 8.59
CA ASN A 186 5.61 -2.15 7.23
C ASN A 186 4.35 -1.32 6.89
N GLY A 187 4.52 -0.01 6.70
CA GLY A 187 3.44 0.93 6.38
C GLY A 187 2.54 1.33 7.57
N VAL A 188 2.88 0.95 8.80
CA VAL A 188 2.11 1.26 10.02
C VAL A 188 3.01 1.94 11.03
N HIS A 189 2.64 3.14 11.46
CA HIS A 189 3.47 4.00 12.28
C HIS A 189 2.72 4.50 13.49
N LYS A 190 3.41 4.70 14.62
CA LYS A 190 2.98 5.71 15.58
C LYS A 190 3.16 7.08 14.94
N ALA A 191 2.19 7.94 15.12
CA ALA A 191 2.22 9.29 14.58
C ALA A 191 1.58 10.29 15.55
N CYS A 192 1.93 11.56 15.37
CA CYS A 192 1.27 12.67 16.02
C CYS A 192 0.72 13.62 14.95
N VAL A 193 -0.37 14.32 15.28
CA VAL A 193 -0.86 15.44 14.47
C VAL A 193 -0.20 16.71 14.98
N VAL A 194 0.26 17.58 14.08
CA VAL A 194 0.91 18.86 14.45
C VAL A 194 0.02 19.65 15.41
N GLY A 195 0.59 20.01 16.57
CA GLY A 195 -0.10 20.75 17.62
C GLY A 195 -0.84 19.88 18.64
N ASP A 196 -0.92 18.57 18.44
CA ASP A 196 -1.48 17.63 19.40
C ASP A 196 -0.40 16.95 20.26
N LYS A 197 -0.75 16.59 21.50
CA LYS A 197 0.03 15.76 22.40
C LYS A 197 -0.40 14.28 22.37
N ILE A 198 -1.46 13.96 21.63
CA ILE A 198 -1.98 12.60 21.48
C ILE A 198 -1.14 11.81 20.47
N THR A 199 -0.89 10.54 20.79
CA THR A 199 -0.28 9.57 19.87
C THR A 199 -1.37 8.81 19.14
N TYR A 200 -1.17 8.57 17.85
CA TYR A 200 -2.06 7.87 16.94
C TYR A 200 -1.35 6.72 16.24
N VAL A 201 -2.11 5.87 15.57
CA VAL A 201 -1.60 4.92 14.58
C VAL A 201 -1.92 5.44 13.19
N TYR A 202 -0.90 5.67 12.38
CA TYR A 202 -1.01 6.04 10.97
C TYR A 202 -0.69 4.82 10.09
N LYS A 203 -1.68 4.36 9.33
CA LYS A 203 -1.49 3.34 8.29
C LYS A 203 -1.46 4.03 6.93
N GLU A 204 -0.39 3.86 6.17
CA GLU A 204 -0.21 4.53 4.88
C GLU A 204 -0.57 3.64 3.69
N VAL A 205 -1.04 4.27 2.61
CA VAL A 205 -1.29 3.61 1.33
C VAL A 205 0.04 3.23 0.65
N ASP A 206 0.98 4.17 0.62
CA ASP A 206 2.28 4.01 -0.03
C ASP A 206 3.29 3.36 0.94
N ARG A 207 3.17 2.05 1.12
CA ARG A 207 4.03 1.28 2.03
C ARG A 207 5.20 0.63 1.31
N PRO A 208 6.33 0.36 1.99
CA PRO A 208 7.38 -0.51 1.46
C PRO A 208 6.82 -1.83 0.91
N LEU A 209 7.33 -2.29 -0.24
CA LEU A 209 6.84 -3.48 -0.93
C LEU A 209 5.33 -3.43 -1.23
N TYR A 210 4.86 -2.27 -1.70
CA TYR A 210 3.48 -2.06 -2.11
C TYR A 210 3.08 -3.03 -3.23
N GLU A 211 1.88 -3.60 -3.09
CA GLU A 211 1.15 -4.31 -4.14
C GLU A 211 -0.16 -3.58 -4.44
N PRO A 212 -0.68 -3.60 -5.69
CA PRO A 212 -1.91 -2.91 -6.07
C PRO A 212 -3.13 -3.19 -5.17
N ARG A 213 -3.19 -4.39 -4.59
CA ARG A 213 -4.24 -4.82 -3.66
C ARG A 213 -4.21 -4.04 -2.34
N ASP A 214 -3.06 -3.52 -1.91
CA ASP A 214 -2.93 -2.80 -0.63
C ASP A 214 -3.84 -1.59 -0.54
N SER A 215 -4.01 -0.87 -1.65
CA SER A 215 -4.94 0.25 -1.71
C SER A 215 -6.38 -0.19 -1.50
N GLU A 216 -6.76 -1.35 -2.04
CA GLU A 216 -8.11 -1.92 -1.87
C GLU A 216 -8.33 -2.37 -0.43
N VAL A 217 -7.30 -2.95 0.21
CA VAL A 217 -7.33 -3.36 1.61
C VAL A 217 -7.54 -2.16 2.52
N LEU A 218 -6.78 -1.07 2.33
CA LEU A 218 -6.90 0.12 3.16
C LEU A 218 -8.22 0.86 2.91
N GLU A 219 -8.68 0.92 1.66
CA GLU A 219 -9.99 1.47 1.30
C GLU A 219 -11.13 0.67 1.97
N GLN A 220 -11.05 -0.66 1.96
CA GLN A 220 -12.03 -1.51 2.63
C GLN A 220 -11.98 -1.35 4.15
N GLU A 221 -10.78 -1.22 4.73
CA GLU A 221 -10.62 -0.96 6.16
C GLU A 221 -11.26 0.39 6.55
N LEU A 222 -11.03 1.46 5.79
CA LEU A 222 -11.67 2.76 6.00
C LEU A 222 -13.19 2.69 5.95
N ARG A 223 -13.74 1.96 4.97
CA ARG A 223 -15.20 1.73 4.85
C ARG A 223 -15.76 0.96 6.05
N ASN A 224 -15.06 -0.07 6.50
CA ASN A 224 -15.49 -0.86 7.66
C ASN A 224 -15.42 -0.02 8.93
N LEU A 225 -14.32 0.70 9.16
CA LEU A 225 -14.16 1.59 10.30
C LEU A 225 -15.23 2.68 10.37
N THR A 226 -15.65 3.22 9.23
CA THR A 226 -16.74 4.21 9.17
C THR A 226 -18.07 3.62 9.65
N LYS A 227 -18.36 2.35 9.31
CA LYS A 227 -19.55 1.62 9.78
C LYS A 227 -19.44 1.22 11.25
N LEU A 228 -18.21 1.02 11.75
CA LEU A 228 -17.90 0.57 13.10
C LEU A 228 -17.65 1.73 14.07
N CYS A 229 -17.85 2.98 13.63
CA CYS A 229 -17.67 4.17 14.46
C CYS A 229 -18.55 4.11 15.72
N GLY A 230 -17.91 4.33 16.88
CA GLY A 230 -18.56 4.28 18.19
C GLY A 230 -18.86 2.86 18.70
N ILE A 231 -18.51 1.80 17.95
CA ILE A 231 -18.68 0.44 18.42
C ILE A 231 -17.61 0.09 19.44
N ASP A 232 -18.08 -0.32 20.61
CA ASP A 232 -17.24 -0.70 21.72
C ASP A 232 -16.40 -1.97 21.43
N GLY A 233 -15.14 -1.97 21.87
CA GLY A 233 -14.20 -3.08 21.64
C GLY A 233 -13.64 -3.16 20.20
N VAL A 234 -13.79 -2.09 19.42
CA VAL A 234 -13.25 -1.95 18.06
C VAL A 234 -12.41 -0.66 18.00
N VAL A 235 -11.27 -0.69 17.31
CA VAL A 235 -10.42 0.50 17.17
C VAL A 235 -11.15 1.62 16.42
N GLN A 236 -11.02 2.84 16.92
CA GLN A 236 -11.71 4.00 16.36
C GLN A 236 -10.88 4.73 15.30
N LEU A 237 -11.56 5.08 14.20
CA LEU A 237 -11.04 5.98 13.17
C LEU A 237 -11.04 7.41 13.70
N VAL A 238 -9.89 8.06 13.64
CA VAL A 238 -9.73 9.48 13.98
C VAL A 238 -9.93 10.34 12.73
N ALA A 239 -9.23 10.01 11.65
CA ALA A 239 -9.35 10.75 10.39
C ALA A 239 -8.85 9.92 9.20
N ALA A 240 -9.36 10.24 8.01
CA ALA A 240 -8.66 9.94 6.77
C ALA A 240 -7.48 10.91 6.61
N VAL A 241 -6.33 10.41 6.17
CA VAL A 241 -5.17 11.25 5.85
C VAL A 241 -5.13 11.47 4.35
N VAL A 242 -5.10 12.73 3.93
CA VAL A 242 -5.24 13.11 2.52
C VAL A 242 -4.10 14.00 2.05
N SER A 243 -3.88 14.05 0.74
CA SER A 243 -3.05 15.09 0.12
C SER A 243 -3.52 15.32 -1.31
N ARG A 244 -2.86 16.25 -2.01
CA ARG A 244 -2.92 16.24 -3.48
C ARG A 244 -2.42 14.92 -4.04
N ASN A 245 -2.92 14.53 -5.21
CA ASN A 245 -2.42 13.38 -5.95
C ASN A 245 -0.89 13.50 -6.15
N PRO A 246 -0.08 12.54 -5.66
CA PRO A 246 1.37 12.53 -5.86
C PRO A 246 1.82 12.45 -7.32
N TYR A 247 0.93 12.05 -8.23
CA TYR A 247 1.21 11.95 -9.66
C TYR A 247 0.62 13.11 -10.47
N GLN A 248 0.16 14.17 -9.81
CA GLN A 248 -0.55 15.27 -10.47
C GLN A 248 0.30 15.91 -11.58
N THR A 249 -0.26 16.01 -12.78
CA THR A 249 0.48 16.48 -13.96
C THR A 249 0.61 18.00 -14.03
N THR A 250 -0.41 18.72 -13.59
CA THR A 250 -0.44 20.18 -13.63
C THR A 250 -0.03 20.79 -12.28
N LYS A 251 0.94 21.71 -12.29
CA LYS A 251 1.33 22.44 -11.06
C LYS A 251 0.35 23.57 -10.65
N ALA A 252 -0.82 23.68 -11.28
CA ALA A 252 -1.69 24.85 -11.18
C ALA A 252 -2.66 24.81 -9.97
N SER A 253 -2.58 25.85 -9.14
CA SER A 253 -3.51 26.33 -8.08
C SER A 253 -3.99 25.35 -6.99
N LYS A 254 -3.89 25.78 -5.72
CA LYS A 254 -4.46 25.10 -4.53
C LYS A 254 -5.98 24.85 -4.57
N ILE A 255 -6.67 25.34 -5.58
CA ILE A 255 -8.11 25.48 -5.59
C ILE A 255 -8.82 24.30 -6.27
N ASP A 256 -8.12 23.46 -7.06
CA ASP A 256 -8.77 22.44 -7.90
C ASP A 256 -8.00 21.10 -8.04
N GLY A 257 -7.09 20.82 -7.09
CA GLY A 257 -6.30 19.58 -7.12
C GLY A 257 -7.09 18.38 -6.60
N GLN A 258 -7.07 17.26 -7.33
CA GLN A 258 -7.64 16.00 -6.89
C GLN A 258 -7.04 15.59 -5.53
N THR A 259 -7.88 15.58 -4.50
CA THR A 259 -7.50 15.16 -3.17
C THR A 259 -7.63 13.64 -3.07
N VAL A 260 -6.52 12.99 -2.73
CA VAL A 260 -6.43 11.54 -2.66
C VAL A 260 -6.17 11.08 -1.24
N LEU A 261 -6.63 9.88 -0.92
CA LEU A 261 -6.33 9.19 0.33
C LEU A 261 -4.85 8.78 0.35
N ARG A 262 -4.13 9.19 1.39
CA ARG A 262 -2.74 8.82 1.68
C ARG A 262 -2.62 7.80 2.79
N GLY A 263 -3.64 7.70 3.64
CA GLY A 263 -3.71 6.70 4.69
C GLY A 263 -4.89 6.92 5.62
N ILE A 264 -4.89 6.20 6.75
CA ILE A 264 -5.88 6.33 7.81
C ILE A 264 -5.19 6.55 9.15
N LEU A 265 -5.78 7.41 9.97
CA LEU A 265 -5.33 7.74 11.33
C LEU A 265 -6.30 7.11 12.33
N LEU A 266 -5.78 6.27 13.21
CA LEU A 266 -6.52 5.53 14.23
C LEU A 266 -6.04 5.93 15.62
N GLU A 267 -6.88 5.71 16.63
CA GLU A 267 -6.45 5.82 18.02
C GLU A 267 -5.30 4.84 18.33
N TYR A 268 -4.44 5.21 19.29
CA TYR A 268 -3.34 4.37 19.76
C TYR A 268 -3.63 3.76 21.12
N HIS A 269 -3.40 2.45 21.21
CA HIS A 269 -3.55 1.66 22.43
C HIS A 269 -2.17 1.24 22.95
N SER A 270 -1.76 1.76 24.11
CA SER A 270 -0.36 1.69 24.57
C SER A 270 0.00 0.43 25.34
N ASN A 271 -0.98 -0.36 25.77
CA ASN A 271 -0.75 -1.53 26.64
C ASN A 271 -0.40 -2.82 25.88
N GLY A 272 -0.01 -2.69 24.61
CA GLY A 272 0.42 -3.80 23.76
C GLY A 272 -0.74 -4.64 23.25
N THR A 273 -0.39 -5.81 22.70
CA THR A 273 -1.35 -6.78 22.15
C THR A 273 -1.64 -7.90 23.16
N LEU A 274 -2.75 -8.62 22.94
CA LEU A 274 -3.04 -9.86 23.67
C LEU A 274 -1.92 -10.89 23.45
N GLN A 275 -1.28 -10.91 22.28
CA GLN A 275 -0.11 -11.76 22.03
C GLN A 275 1.06 -11.45 22.97
N ASP A 276 1.34 -10.17 23.22
CA ASP A 276 2.41 -9.76 24.15
C ASP A 276 2.10 -10.22 25.57
N VAL A 277 0.82 -10.13 25.96
CA VAL A 277 0.37 -10.57 27.28
C VAL A 277 0.44 -12.08 27.43
N LEU A 278 0.00 -12.86 26.44
CA LEU A 278 0.10 -14.33 26.44
C LEU A 278 1.55 -14.83 26.48
N ARG A 279 2.51 -14.05 25.98
CA ARG A 279 3.95 -14.36 26.08
C ARG A 279 4.59 -13.89 27.39
N SER A 280 3.89 -13.08 28.17
CA SER A 280 4.40 -12.55 29.43
C SER A 280 4.11 -13.51 30.59
N SER A 281 4.82 -13.33 31.72
CA SER A 281 4.56 -14.06 32.97
C SER A 281 3.59 -13.34 33.91
N LYS A 282 2.82 -12.36 33.39
CA LYS A 282 1.84 -11.60 34.17
C LYS A 282 0.73 -12.53 34.69
N LYS A 283 0.36 -12.35 35.95
CA LYS A 283 -0.71 -13.10 36.62
C LYS A 283 -1.91 -12.18 36.89
N ASP A 284 -3.02 -12.79 37.28
CA ASP A 284 -4.23 -12.09 37.74
C ASP A 284 -4.79 -11.11 36.71
N LEU A 285 -4.82 -11.54 35.44
CA LEU A 285 -5.35 -10.79 34.31
C LEU A 285 -6.83 -11.14 34.09
N PRO A 286 -7.64 -10.20 33.58
CA PRO A 286 -9.09 -10.39 33.45
C PRO A 286 -9.43 -11.17 32.16
N TRP A 287 -8.93 -12.40 32.02
CA TRP A 287 -9.06 -13.21 30.80
C TRP A 287 -10.50 -13.39 30.37
N ARG A 288 -11.40 -13.71 31.31
CA ARG A 288 -12.82 -13.89 31.01
C ARG A 288 -13.48 -12.60 30.53
N GLN A 289 -13.11 -11.45 31.10
CA GLN A 289 -13.63 -10.16 30.66
C GLN A 289 -13.17 -9.84 29.24
N TRP A 290 -11.88 -10.06 28.93
CA TRP A 290 -11.36 -9.90 27.57
C TRP A 290 -12.06 -10.83 26.57
N ALA A 291 -12.32 -12.09 26.94
CA ALA A 291 -13.06 -13.02 26.10
C ALA A 291 -14.46 -12.51 25.76
N VAL A 292 -15.18 -11.96 26.74
CA VAL A 292 -16.50 -11.33 26.53
C VAL A 292 -16.39 -10.10 25.62
N GLN A 293 -15.38 -9.25 25.80
CA GLN A 293 -15.16 -8.06 24.98
C GLN A 293 -14.87 -8.42 23.52
N ILE A 294 -13.95 -9.37 23.28
CA ILE A 294 -13.58 -9.85 21.95
C ILE A 294 -14.81 -10.47 21.25
N ALA A 295 -15.55 -11.35 21.92
CA ALA A 295 -16.74 -11.99 21.37
C ALA A 295 -17.86 -10.99 21.05
N ASN A 296 -18.04 -9.96 21.88
CA ASN A 296 -19.02 -8.90 21.62
C ASN A 296 -18.63 -8.05 20.42
N ALA A 297 -17.37 -7.62 20.33
CA ALA A 297 -16.87 -6.86 19.18
C ALA A 297 -17.05 -7.66 17.88
N LEU A 298 -16.66 -8.94 17.88
CA LEU A 298 -16.81 -9.83 16.72
C LEU A 298 -18.29 -10.01 16.31
N LYS A 299 -19.19 -10.14 17.29
CA LYS A 299 -20.64 -10.19 17.03
C LYS A 299 -21.14 -8.91 16.36
N ARG A 300 -20.63 -7.74 16.76
CA ARG A 300 -21.00 -6.45 16.13
C ARG A 300 -20.51 -6.36 14.69
N LEU A 301 -19.30 -6.84 14.40
CA LEU A 301 -18.80 -6.97 13.03
C LEU A 301 -19.77 -7.83 12.18
N HIS A 302 -20.11 -9.03 12.67
CA HIS A 302 -20.97 -9.97 11.94
C HIS A 302 -22.38 -9.41 11.68
N GLN A 303 -22.95 -8.69 12.65
CA GLN A 303 -24.26 -8.01 12.51
C GLN A 303 -24.27 -6.96 11.39
N LEU A 304 -23.12 -6.40 11.04
CA LEU A 304 -22.95 -5.43 9.95
C LEU A 304 -22.50 -6.08 8.63
N GLY A 305 -22.49 -7.42 8.56
CA GLY A 305 -22.03 -8.17 7.40
C GLY A 305 -20.52 -8.11 7.19
N ILE A 306 -19.75 -7.79 8.24
CA ILE A 306 -18.29 -7.71 8.21
C ILE A 306 -17.73 -8.97 8.90
N THR A 307 -16.75 -9.61 8.29
CA THR A 307 -15.96 -10.69 8.92
C THR A 307 -14.52 -10.24 9.06
N HIS A 308 -13.84 -10.67 10.13
CA HIS A 308 -12.47 -10.29 10.39
C HIS A 308 -11.48 -11.08 9.53
N MET A 309 -11.67 -12.41 9.40
CA MET A 309 -10.84 -13.35 8.62
C MET A 309 -9.35 -13.47 8.98
N ASP A 310 -8.81 -12.59 9.80
CA ASP A 310 -7.46 -12.64 10.35
C ASP A 310 -7.47 -12.39 11.88
N LEU A 311 -8.50 -12.89 12.57
CA LEU A 311 -8.61 -12.77 14.02
C LEU A 311 -7.52 -13.61 14.69
N LYS A 312 -6.64 -12.94 15.46
CA LYS A 312 -5.51 -13.54 16.17
C LYS A 312 -5.12 -12.64 17.36
N PRO A 313 -4.37 -13.14 18.37
CA PRO A 313 -3.97 -12.36 19.53
C PRO A 313 -3.16 -11.09 19.19
N ALA A 314 -2.43 -11.07 18.08
CA ALA A 314 -1.70 -9.89 17.62
C ALA A 314 -2.62 -8.77 17.09
N ASN A 315 -3.85 -9.11 16.68
CA ASN A 315 -4.87 -8.17 16.19
C ASN A 315 -5.87 -7.77 17.29
N ILE A 316 -5.51 -8.00 18.56
CA ILE A 316 -6.25 -7.57 19.73
C ILE A 316 -5.31 -6.70 20.56
N VAL A 317 -5.60 -5.40 20.65
CA VAL A 317 -4.83 -4.45 21.46
C VAL A 317 -5.54 -4.16 22.76
N LEU A 318 -4.77 -3.78 23.78
CA LEU A 318 -5.31 -3.43 25.09
C LEU A 318 -5.33 -1.91 25.26
N SER A 319 -6.52 -1.39 25.57
CA SER A 319 -6.76 0.04 25.80
C SER A 319 -5.80 0.62 26.84
N SER A 320 -5.38 1.85 26.58
CA SER A 320 -4.45 2.60 27.43
C SER A 320 -5.03 2.89 28.81
N GLU A 321 -6.35 3.07 28.93
CA GLU A 321 -7.01 3.54 30.16
C GLU A 321 -7.42 2.40 31.10
N ASP A 322 -8.03 1.34 30.56
CA ASP A 322 -8.75 0.32 31.32
C ASP A 322 -8.38 -1.12 30.93
N LEU A 323 -7.33 -1.29 30.12
CA LEU A 323 -6.89 -2.58 29.57
C LEU A 323 -7.99 -3.30 28.78
N LYS A 324 -8.98 -2.61 28.23
CA LYS A 324 -10.01 -3.21 27.40
C LYS A 324 -9.46 -3.84 26.12
N ALA A 325 -9.88 -5.06 25.83
CA ALA A 325 -9.56 -5.75 24.58
C ALA A 325 -10.29 -5.10 23.39
N THR A 326 -9.52 -4.68 22.40
CA THR A 326 -9.98 -3.91 21.23
C THR A 326 -9.49 -4.57 19.95
N LEU A 327 -10.40 -4.85 19.01
CA LEU A 327 -10.07 -5.42 17.70
C LEU A 327 -9.47 -4.36 16.78
N ILE A 328 -8.38 -4.72 16.10
CA ILE A 328 -7.72 -3.92 15.05
C ILE A 328 -7.65 -4.73 13.74
N ASP A 329 -7.18 -4.09 12.66
CA ASP A 329 -7.02 -4.74 11.34
C ASP A 329 -8.35 -5.26 10.77
N LEU A 330 -9.25 -4.31 10.53
CA LEU A 330 -10.66 -4.56 10.27
C LEU A 330 -10.99 -4.58 8.77
N SER A 331 -9.99 -4.78 7.91
CA SER A 331 -10.18 -4.81 6.46
C SER A 331 -11.05 -6.00 6.04
N GLY A 332 -10.87 -7.16 6.67
CA GLY A 332 -11.53 -8.41 6.29
C GLY A 332 -11.09 -8.98 4.93
N ILE A 333 -10.13 -8.32 4.25
CA ILE A 333 -9.61 -8.70 2.94
C ILE A 333 -8.09 -8.55 2.82
N GLY A 334 -7.39 -8.14 3.89
CA GLY A 334 -5.93 -7.91 3.92
C GLY A 334 -5.07 -9.16 3.82
N GLY A 335 -5.65 -10.33 3.98
CA GLY A 335 -4.96 -11.61 4.03
C GLY A 335 -5.53 -12.50 5.12
N THR A 336 -4.93 -13.67 5.31
CA THR A 336 -5.28 -14.58 6.39
C THR A 336 -4.01 -15.21 6.96
N THR A 337 -3.98 -15.44 8.26
CA THR A 337 -2.91 -16.22 8.91
C THR A 337 -3.31 -17.68 8.94
N ARG A 338 -2.64 -18.54 8.14
CA ARG A 338 -3.04 -19.95 7.96
C ARG A 338 -3.29 -20.72 9.25
N SER A 339 -2.43 -20.56 10.25
CA SER A 339 -2.57 -21.25 11.54
C SER A 339 -3.83 -20.86 12.32
N TRP A 340 -4.51 -19.78 11.97
CA TRP A 340 -5.76 -19.31 12.57
C TRP A 340 -7.00 -19.65 11.74
N LEU A 341 -6.83 -20.26 10.56
CA LEU A 341 -7.94 -20.74 9.75
C LEU A 341 -8.56 -22.00 10.34
N SER A 342 -9.85 -22.18 10.09
CA SER A 342 -10.53 -23.46 10.34
C SER A 342 -10.06 -24.56 9.38
N PRO A 343 -10.23 -25.85 9.72
CA PRO A 343 -9.75 -26.95 8.89
C PRO A 343 -10.29 -26.91 7.46
N GLU A 344 -11.55 -26.53 7.29
CA GLU A 344 -12.17 -26.38 5.97
C GLU A 344 -11.61 -25.18 5.18
N MET A 345 -11.24 -24.09 5.84
CA MET A 345 -10.68 -22.90 5.20
C MET A 345 -9.20 -23.05 4.86
N GLU A 346 -8.42 -23.72 5.71
CA GLU A 346 -6.97 -23.89 5.54
C GLU A 346 -6.62 -24.62 4.24
N THR A 347 -7.49 -25.51 3.78
CA THR A 347 -7.29 -26.28 2.53
C THR A 347 -7.55 -25.48 1.26
N LEU A 348 -8.14 -24.28 1.36
CA LEU A 348 -8.51 -23.46 0.21
C LEU A 348 -7.34 -22.60 -0.26
N SER A 349 -7.26 -22.40 -1.59
CA SER A 349 -6.31 -21.46 -2.18
C SER A 349 -6.67 -20.00 -1.86
N ASN A 350 -7.97 -19.68 -1.81
CA ASN A 350 -8.47 -18.35 -1.48
C ASN A 350 -9.65 -18.43 -0.48
N PRO A 351 -9.39 -18.46 0.83
CA PRO A 351 -10.44 -18.50 1.85
C PRO A 351 -11.36 -17.26 1.83
N LEU A 352 -10.87 -16.12 1.36
CA LEU A 352 -11.62 -14.86 1.33
C LEU A 352 -12.71 -14.83 0.26
N SER A 353 -12.67 -15.74 -0.71
CA SER A 353 -13.71 -15.88 -1.75
C SER A 353 -14.93 -16.68 -1.29
N GLN A 354 -14.89 -17.27 -0.09
CA GLN A 354 -16.03 -17.98 0.46
C GLN A 354 -17.16 -17.00 0.83
N ASP A 355 -18.37 -17.53 0.93
CA ASP A 355 -19.54 -16.77 1.34
C ASP A 355 -19.41 -16.25 2.78
N ILE A 356 -20.26 -15.29 3.13
CA ILE A 356 -20.20 -14.60 4.42
C ILE A 356 -20.41 -15.56 5.60
N ASP A 357 -21.28 -16.57 5.47
CA ASP A 357 -21.58 -17.50 6.56
C ASP A 357 -20.38 -18.41 6.82
N SER A 358 -19.75 -18.93 5.77
CA SER A 358 -18.50 -19.69 5.87
C SER A 358 -17.39 -18.87 6.55
N ARG A 359 -17.26 -17.58 6.20
CA ARG A 359 -16.29 -16.67 6.81
C ARG A 359 -16.60 -16.35 8.28
N ILE A 360 -17.88 -16.21 8.65
CA ILE A 360 -18.33 -16.10 10.04
C ILE A 360 -17.94 -17.34 10.85
N GLN A 361 -18.12 -18.53 10.28
CA GLN A 361 -17.72 -19.79 10.93
C GLN A 361 -16.21 -19.87 11.17
N ASN A 362 -15.40 -19.29 10.29
CA ASN A 362 -13.94 -19.17 10.49
C ASN A 362 -13.59 -18.20 11.64
N ASP A 363 -14.25 -17.05 11.71
CA ASP A 363 -14.06 -16.10 12.80
C ASP A 363 -14.39 -16.72 14.18
N ILE A 364 -15.46 -17.53 14.27
CA ILE A 364 -15.81 -18.27 15.49
C ILE A 364 -14.73 -19.30 15.86
N TRP A 365 -14.20 -20.01 14.86
CA TRP A 365 -13.07 -20.93 15.08
C TRP A 365 -11.84 -20.20 15.63
N ALA A 366 -11.45 -19.09 15.00
CA ALA A 366 -10.31 -18.28 15.42
C ALA A 366 -10.50 -17.76 16.85
N LEU A 367 -11.70 -17.27 17.21
CA LEU A 367 -12.05 -16.93 18.58
C LEU A 367 -11.86 -18.12 19.52
N GLY A 368 -12.37 -19.30 19.16
CA GLY A 368 -12.20 -20.51 19.95
C GLY A 368 -10.73 -20.87 20.22
N LYS A 369 -9.86 -20.69 19.24
CA LYS A 369 -8.40 -20.85 19.43
C LYS A 369 -7.84 -19.84 20.42
N ILE A 370 -8.23 -18.56 20.31
CA ILE A 370 -7.80 -17.50 21.25
C ILE A 370 -8.25 -17.84 22.68
N LEU A 371 -9.51 -18.26 22.85
CA LEU A 371 -10.04 -18.67 24.17
C LEU A 371 -9.26 -19.87 24.75
N SER A 372 -8.78 -20.78 23.91
CA SER A 372 -7.90 -21.87 24.35
C SER A 372 -6.61 -21.33 24.94
N GLU A 373 -5.92 -20.44 24.21
CA GLU A 373 -4.64 -19.86 24.67
C GLU A 373 -4.82 -19.05 25.96
N MET A 374 -5.89 -18.25 26.05
CA MET A 374 -6.24 -17.52 27.28
C MET A 374 -6.53 -18.47 28.44
N GLY A 375 -7.20 -19.58 28.19
CA GLY A 375 -7.45 -20.61 29.21
C GLY A 375 -6.19 -21.34 29.68
N ASP A 376 -5.17 -21.49 28.82
CA ASP A 376 -3.87 -22.03 29.26
C ASP A 376 -3.10 -21.02 30.13
N ALA A 377 -3.25 -19.72 29.84
CA ALA A 377 -2.60 -18.65 30.59
C ALA A 377 -3.29 -18.33 31.94
N ALA A 378 -4.62 -18.49 32.02
CA ALA A 378 -5.36 -18.40 33.28
C ALA A 378 -4.90 -19.55 34.21
N CYS A 379 -4.20 -19.21 35.29
CA CYS A 379 -3.48 -20.12 36.20
C CYS A 379 -4.38 -21.04 37.06
N GLY A 380 -5.39 -21.70 36.48
CA GLY A 380 -6.32 -22.59 37.17
C GLY A 380 -7.70 -21.98 37.47
N GLY A 381 -8.60 -22.81 37.99
CA GLY A 381 -9.89 -22.37 38.55
C GLY A 381 -11.05 -22.28 37.55
N THR A 382 -12.14 -21.66 37.99
CA THR A 382 -13.41 -21.56 37.24
C THR A 382 -13.23 -20.83 35.91
N GLU A 383 -12.41 -19.78 35.87
CA GLU A 383 -12.14 -19.01 34.66
C GLU A 383 -11.50 -19.87 33.56
N GLN A 384 -10.44 -20.61 33.89
CA GLN A 384 -9.81 -21.56 32.96
C GLN A 384 -10.82 -22.59 32.45
N GLY A 385 -11.64 -23.17 33.34
CA GLY A 385 -12.65 -24.15 32.99
C GLY A 385 -13.68 -23.61 31.98
N ILE A 386 -14.18 -22.39 32.20
CA ILE A 386 -15.13 -21.72 31.30
C ILE A 386 -14.49 -21.47 29.94
N LEU A 387 -13.30 -20.86 29.90
CA LEU A 387 -12.61 -20.53 28.65
C LEU A 387 -12.33 -21.79 27.81
N LYS A 388 -11.84 -22.86 28.44
CA LYS A 388 -11.57 -24.14 27.75
C LYS A 388 -12.84 -24.82 27.25
N ARG A 389 -13.93 -24.80 28.03
CA ARG A 389 -15.22 -25.36 27.60
C ARG A 389 -15.78 -24.62 26.39
N VAL A 390 -15.81 -23.29 26.43
CA VAL A 390 -16.31 -22.47 25.33
C VAL A 390 -15.41 -22.60 24.09
N SER A 391 -14.09 -22.66 24.29
CA SER A 391 -13.12 -22.93 23.23
C SER A 391 -13.45 -24.20 22.46
N GLN A 392 -13.70 -25.33 23.14
CA GLN A 392 -14.03 -26.60 22.50
C GLN A 392 -15.27 -26.52 21.59
N LEU A 393 -16.29 -25.77 22.01
CA LEU A 393 -17.52 -25.55 21.25
C LEU A 393 -17.28 -24.66 20.03
N ALA A 394 -16.53 -23.57 20.21
CA ALA A 394 -16.16 -22.66 19.14
C ALA A 394 -15.19 -23.30 18.12
N THR A 395 -14.38 -24.28 18.53
CA THR A 395 -13.51 -25.06 17.64
C THR A 395 -14.10 -26.43 17.27
N ALA A 396 -15.42 -26.54 17.18
CA ALA A 396 -16.04 -27.76 16.67
C ALA A 396 -15.51 -28.07 15.25
N LYS A 397 -15.14 -29.33 15.02
CA LYS A 397 -14.46 -29.77 13.79
C LYS A 397 -15.32 -29.52 12.54
N ASN A 398 -16.63 -29.73 12.66
CA ASN A 398 -17.58 -29.54 11.57
C ASN A 398 -18.46 -28.31 11.87
N PRO A 399 -18.69 -27.41 10.90
CA PRO A 399 -19.68 -26.35 11.03
C PRO A 399 -21.12 -26.91 10.95
N PRO A 400 -22.14 -26.18 11.45
CA PRO A 400 -22.03 -24.87 12.09
C PRO A 400 -21.47 -24.96 13.51
N ARG A 401 -20.56 -24.05 13.85
CA ARG A 401 -20.06 -23.85 15.23
C ARG A 401 -21.08 -23.08 16.04
N THR A 402 -20.90 -23.12 17.36
CA THR A 402 -21.76 -22.42 18.30
C THR A 402 -21.87 -20.92 17.96
N PRO A 403 -23.09 -20.38 17.77
CA PRO A 403 -23.28 -18.97 17.48
C PRO A 403 -22.68 -18.06 18.54
N LEU A 404 -22.21 -16.87 18.15
CA LEU A 404 -21.59 -15.92 19.08
C LEU A 404 -22.52 -15.50 20.23
N GLN A 405 -23.83 -15.49 20.03
CA GLN A 405 -24.79 -15.23 21.09
C GLN A 405 -24.69 -16.27 22.23
N ASP A 406 -24.53 -17.54 21.89
CA ASP A 406 -24.43 -18.62 22.88
C ASP A 406 -23.05 -18.64 23.52
N VAL A 407 -21.99 -18.37 22.73
CA VAL A 407 -20.62 -18.14 23.24
C VAL A 407 -20.62 -17.05 24.31
N LEU A 408 -21.28 -15.92 24.05
CA LEU A 408 -21.39 -14.81 25.00
C LEU A 408 -22.16 -15.18 26.26
N SER A 409 -23.28 -15.90 26.12
CA SER A 409 -24.07 -16.37 27.26
C SER A 409 -23.21 -17.24 28.19
N MET A 410 -22.49 -18.22 27.64
CA MET A 410 -21.61 -19.11 28.41
C MET A 410 -20.43 -18.38 29.06
N LEU A 411 -19.80 -17.44 28.34
CA LEU A 411 -18.73 -16.62 28.90
C LEU A 411 -19.22 -15.70 30.03
N SER A 412 -20.52 -15.44 30.11
CA SER A 412 -21.13 -14.56 31.11
C SER A 412 -21.81 -15.32 32.27
N GLU A 413 -21.80 -16.65 32.27
CA GLU A 413 -22.38 -17.48 33.35
C GLU A 413 -21.64 -17.27 34.69
N PRO A 414 -22.31 -16.84 35.78
CA PRO A 414 -21.67 -16.40 37.02
C PRO A 414 -20.57 -17.34 37.54
#